data_AF-A0A2D5EUM3-F1
#
_entry.id   AF-A0A2D5EUM3-F1
#
_cell.length_a   1.000
_cell.length_b   1.000
_cell.length_c   1.000
_cell.angle_alpha   90.00
_cell.angle_beta   90.00
_cell.angle_gamma   90.00
#
_symmetry.space_group_name_H-M   'P 1'
#
loop_
_entity.id
_entity.type
_entity.pdbx_description
1 polymer ?
#
loop_
_entity_poly.entity_id
_entity_poly.type
_entity_poly.pdbx_seq_one_letter_code
_entity_poly.pdbx_strand_id
1 'polypeptide(L)'
;MTAKTPTADDPFAPPARLPRLGALWRTRRHAPWPLRYGLALPLALGLMHLVGLREWVGVVSGTPVPGVPFAVAAPVGFVYVLTWLATLALAPPMLLAGAVELGLRRRERAASKGEADSARAPGPRDEP
;
A
#
# COMPACT_ATOMS: atom_id res chain seq x y z
N MET A 1 -55.24 -26.21 13.44
CA MET A 1 -54.29 -25.22 12.86
C MET A 1 -52.90 -25.81 12.97
N THR A 2 -52.44 -26.48 11.92
CA THR A 2 -51.20 -27.25 11.91
C THR A 2 -50.29 -26.62 10.86
N ALA A 3 -49.14 -26.11 11.29
CA ALA A 3 -48.16 -25.45 10.43
C ALA A 3 -47.59 -26.47 9.42
N LYS A 4 -47.70 -26.15 8.13
CA LYS A 4 -47.20 -26.98 7.03
C LYS A 4 -45.67 -26.85 6.99
N THR A 5 -44.97 -27.94 7.29
CA THR A 5 -43.51 -28.04 7.20
C THR A 5 -43.08 -27.86 5.74
N PRO A 6 -42.17 -26.93 5.42
CA PRO A 6 -41.67 -26.75 4.06
C PRO A 6 -40.89 -28.00 3.64
N THR A 7 -41.36 -28.64 2.58
CA THR A 7 -40.78 -29.83 1.96
C THR A 7 -39.53 -29.41 1.17
N ALA A 8 -38.45 -30.20 1.27
CA ALA A 8 -37.12 -29.87 0.74
C ALA A 8 -37.02 -29.83 -0.80
N ASP A 9 -38.11 -30.07 -1.51
CA ASP A 9 -38.17 -30.17 -2.97
C ASP A 9 -38.89 -28.97 -3.60
N ASP A 10 -38.60 -27.75 -3.15
CA ASP A 10 -39.13 -26.55 -3.78
C ASP A 10 -38.17 -26.11 -4.91
N PRO A 11 -38.47 -26.40 -6.20
CA PRO A 11 -37.57 -26.15 -7.31
C PRO A 11 -37.34 -24.65 -7.59
N PHE A 12 -38.02 -23.78 -6.83
CA PHE A 12 -37.90 -22.33 -6.90
C PHE A 12 -37.16 -21.71 -5.70
N ALA A 13 -36.46 -22.52 -4.89
CA ALA A 13 -35.54 -21.98 -3.90
C ALA A 13 -34.51 -21.07 -4.61
N PRO A 14 -34.48 -19.75 -4.34
CA PRO A 14 -33.56 -18.86 -5.04
C PRO A 14 -32.13 -19.31 -4.74
N PRO A 15 -31.26 -19.44 -5.76
CA PRO A 15 -29.91 -19.94 -5.53
C PRO A 15 -29.20 -19.04 -4.52
N ALA A 16 -28.51 -19.68 -3.57
CA ALA A 16 -27.71 -19.03 -2.55
C ALA A 16 -26.96 -17.85 -3.17
N ARG A 17 -27.31 -16.62 -2.75
CA ARG A 17 -26.74 -15.38 -3.28
C ARG A 17 -25.22 -15.47 -3.15
N LEU A 18 -24.54 -15.64 -4.28
CA LEU A 18 -23.09 -15.58 -4.37
C LEU A 18 -22.62 -14.33 -3.61
N PRO A 19 -21.62 -14.45 -2.70
CA PRO A 19 -21.10 -13.29 -1.99
C PRO A 19 -20.70 -12.24 -3.04
N ARG A 20 -21.32 -11.06 -2.96
CA ARG A 20 -21.17 -9.97 -3.93
C ARG A 20 -19.69 -9.76 -4.23
N LEU A 21 -19.25 -10.15 -5.42
CA LEU A 21 -17.90 -9.89 -5.94
C LEU A 21 -17.49 -8.40 -5.81
N GLY A 22 -18.47 -7.49 -5.74
CA GLY A 22 -18.25 -6.07 -5.47
C GLY A 22 -17.69 -5.73 -4.07
N ALA A 23 -17.79 -6.62 -3.08
CA ALA A 23 -17.18 -6.42 -1.75
C ALA A 23 -15.67 -6.68 -1.76
N LEU A 24 -15.19 -7.59 -2.61
CA LEU A 24 -13.76 -7.89 -2.78
C LEU A 24 -13.01 -6.82 -3.59
N TRP A 25 -13.71 -6.05 -4.41
CA TRP A 25 -13.11 -4.96 -5.18
C TRP A 25 -12.86 -3.69 -4.35
N ARG A 26 -13.55 -3.53 -3.21
CA ARG A 26 -13.46 -2.32 -2.38
C ARG A 26 -12.23 -2.29 -1.46
N THR A 27 -11.53 -3.41 -1.29
CA THR A 27 -10.32 -3.51 -0.45
C THR A 27 -9.00 -3.28 -1.21
N ARG A 28 -9.03 -3.06 -2.54
CA ARG A 28 -7.83 -3.09 -3.40
C ARG A 28 -7.22 -1.75 -3.79
N ARG A 29 -7.49 -0.67 -3.03
CA ARG A 29 -6.88 0.67 -3.26
C ARG A 29 -5.92 1.16 -2.18
N HIS A 30 -5.66 0.36 -1.15
CA HIS A 30 -4.57 0.70 -0.23
C HIS A 30 -3.26 0.27 -0.88
N ALA A 31 -2.46 1.24 -1.32
CA ALA A 31 -1.06 0.98 -1.62
C ALA A 31 -0.46 0.18 -0.46
N PRO A 32 0.43 -0.80 -0.74
CA PRO A 32 1.05 -1.60 0.31
C PRO A 32 1.53 -0.68 1.42
N TRP A 33 1.16 -0.99 2.67
CA TRP A 33 1.64 -0.27 3.85
C TRP A 33 3.13 0.12 3.73
N PRO A 34 4.07 -0.78 3.38
CA PRO A 34 5.49 -0.44 3.27
C PRO A 34 5.79 0.63 2.20
N LEU A 35 5.04 0.68 1.10
CA LEU A 35 5.23 1.69 0.04
C LEU A 35 4.85 3.09 0.51
N ARG A 36 3.78 3.21 1.32
CA ARG A 36 3.33 4.51 1.85
C ARG A 36 4.38 5.11 2.78
N TYR A 37 4.89 4.32 3.73
CA TYR A 37 5.91 4.76 4.67
C TYR A 37 7.28 4.96 4.00
N GLY A 38 7.66 4.05 3.09
CA GLY A 38 8.89 4.17 2.31
C GLY A 38 8.95 5.43 1.45
N LEU A 39 7.81 5.95 0.99
CA LEU A 39 7.75 7.23 0.26
C LEU A 39 7.62 8.44 1.20
N ALA A 40 6.98 8.29 2.36
CA ALA A 40 6.74 9.38 3.29
C ALA A 40 8.05 9.96 3.85
N LEU A 41 9.02 9.11 4.19
CA LEU A 41 10.33 9.55 4.71
C LEU A 41 11.11 10.46 3.74
N PRO A 42 11.38 10.05 2.49
CA PRO A 42 12.09 10.92 1.55
C PRO A 42 11.31 12.19 1.21
N LEU A 43 9.97 12.14 1.23
CA LEU A 43 9.14 13.31 1.00
C LEU A 43 9.23 14.31 2.17
N ALA A 44 9.20 13.82 3.41
CA ALA A 44 9.41 14.62 4.61
C ALA A 44 10.82 15.22 4.63
N LEU A 45 11.85 14.43 4.31
CA LEU A 45 13.23 14.92 4.20
C LEU A 45 13.37 15.99 3.11
N GLY A 46 12.71 15.79 1.96
CA GLY A 46 12.68 16.78 0.87
C GLY A 46 12.01 18.09 1.30
N LEU A 47 10.89 18.04 2.02
CA LEU A 47 10.24 19.22 2.60
C LEU A 47 11.15 19.95 3.58
N MET A 48 11.86 19.22 4.45
CA MET A 48 12.84 19.82 5.37
C MET A 48 13.97 20.53 4.61
N HIS A 49 14.44 19.96 3.50
CA HIS A 49 15.44 20.61 2.64
C HIS A 49 14.90 21.90 2.00
N LEU A 50 13.65 21.90 1.54
CA LEU A 50 13.01 23.08 0.94
C LEU A 50 12.85 24.23 1.94
N VAL A 51 12.66 23.93 3.23
CA VAL A 51 12.59 24.93 4.30
C VAL A 51 13.98 25.40 4.75
N GLY A 52 15.06 24.91 4.14
CA GLY A 52 16.43 25.34 4.44
C GLY A 52 17.03 24.71 5.69
N LEU A 53 16.47 23.59 6.20
CA LEU A 53 16.99 22.94 7.41
C LEU A 53 18.40 22.35 7.22
N ARG A 54 18.94 22.32 6.00
CA ARG A 54 20.31 21.90 5.72
C ARG A 54 21.36 22.70 6.51
N GLU A 55 21.13 23.99 6.72
CA GLU A 55 22.05 24.85 7.49
C GLU A 55 22.10 24.50 8.98
N TRP A 56 21.06 23.83 9.48
CA TRP A 56 20.92 23.45 10.88
C TRP A 56 21.74 22.20 11.23
N VAL A 57 22.31 21.51 10.23
CA VAL A 57 23.29 20.43 10.46
C VAL A 57 24.56 20.96 11.11
N GLY A 58 24.95 22.21 10.85
CA GLY A 58 26.11 22.84 11.47
C GLY A 58 26.00 22.88 13.00
N VAL A 59 24.78 22.91 13.55
CA VAL A 59 24.52 22.87 14.99
C VAL A 59 25.03 21.59 15.63
N VAL A 60 24.98 20.46 14.90
CA VAL A 60 25.53 19.18 15.37
C VAL A 60 27.05 19.22 15.48
N SER A 61 27.70 20.06 14.66
CA SER A 61 29.14 20.35 14.74
C SER A 61 29.46 21.52 15.68
N GLY A 62 28.48 22.01 16.45
CA GLY A 62 28.64 23.14 17.38
C GLY A 62 28.65 24.52 16.70
N THR A 63 28.34 24.60 15.40
CA THR A 63 28.26 25.87 14.68
C THR A 63 26.91 26.52 14.94
N PRO A 64 26.85 27.74 15.51
CA PRO A 64 25.59 28.41 15.79
C PRO A 64 24.89 28.86 14.51
N VAL A 65 23.56 28.77 14.49
CA VAL A 65 22.74 29.36 13.42
C VAL A 65 22.57 30.86 13.71
N PRO A 66 22.93 31.76 12.76
CA PRO A 66 22.78 33.20 12.97
C PRO A 66 21.36 33.59 13.35
N GLY A 67 21.21 34.39 14.41
CA GLY A 67 19.91 34.90 14.86
C GLY A 67 19.01 33.90 15.58
N VAL A 68 19.47 32.66 15.85
CA VAL A 68 18.70 31.65 16.57
C VAL A 68 19.43 31.19 17.84
N PRO A 69 18.76 31.13 19.01
CA PRO A 69 19.36 30.58 20.22
C PRO A 69 19.74 29.10 20.04
N PHE A 70 20.92 28.71 20.53
CA PHE A 70 21.40 27.32 20.44
C PHE A 70 20.41 26.31 21.04
N ALA A 71 19.73 26.67 22.14
CA ALA A 71 18.71 25.85 22.78
C ALA A 71 17.54 25.48 21.86
N VAL A 72 17.24 26.31 20.85
CA VAL A 72 16.22 26.05 19.83
C VAL A 72 16.83 25.35 18.62
N ALA A 73 18.07 25.72 18.25
CA ALA A 73 18.76 25.17 17.10
C ALA A 73 19.16 23.69 17.26
N ALA A 74 19.60 23.30 18.46
CA ALA A 74 20.06 21.95 18.76
C ALA A 74 18.98 20.86 18.54
N PRO A 75 17.76 20.96 19.11
CA PRO A 75 16.75 19.94 18.90
C PRO A 75 16.29 19.86 17.43
N VAL A 76 16.21 20.98 16.73
CA VAL A 76 15.83 21.01 15.30
C VAL A 76 16.87 20.30 14.44
N GLY A 77 18.15 20.61 14.62
CA GLY A 77 19.25 19.94 13.92
C GLY A 77 19.30 18.44 14.23
N PHE A 78 19.06 18.06 15.48
CA PHE A 78 18.99 16.66 15.90
C PHE A 78 17.85 15.90 15.22
N VAL A 79 16.63 16.46 15.22
CA VAL A 79 15.46 15.84 14.54
C VAL A 79 15.71 15.72 13.04
N TYR A 80 16.33 16.72 12.42
CA TYR A 80 16.70 16.66 11.01
C TYR A 80 17.67 15.52 10.72
N VAL A 81 18.74 15.37 11.52
CA VAL A 81 19.72 14.28 11.35
C VAL A 81 19.08 12.90 11.59
N LEU A 82 18.24 12.76 12.60
CA LEU A 82 17.49 11.52 12.81
C LEU A 82 16.59 11.19 11.62
N THR A 83 15.91 12.17 11.05
CA THR A 83 15.05 12.00 9.87
C THR A 83 15.87 11.59 8.65
N TRP A 84 17.05 12.20 8.46
CA TRP A 84 18.01 11.81 7.42
C TRP A 84 18.43 10.34 7.59
N LEU A 85 18.90 9.95 8.78
CA LEU A 85 19.35 8.59 9.05
C LEU A 85 18.21 7.58 8.88
N ALA A 86 17.02 7.89 9.39
CA ALA A 86 15.83 7.07 9.20
C ALA A 86 15.51 6.90 7.72
N THR A 87 15.63 7.96 6.91
CA THR A 87 15.40 7.89 5.47
C THR A 87 16.41 6.97 4.79
N LEU A 88 17.70 7.09 5.10
CA LEU A 88 18.73 6.21 4.53
C LEU A 88 18.57 4.75 4.96
N ALA A 89 18.19 4.50 6.22
CA ALA A 89 18.08 3.15 6.76
C ALA A 89 16.76 2.46 6.39
N LEU A 90 15.63 3.16 6.47
CA LEU A 90 14.29 2.57 6.34
C LEU A 90 13.72 2.69 4.92
N ALA A 91 14.01 3.76 4.18
CA ALA A 91 13.38 3.95 2.88
C ALA A 91 13.77 2.85 1.85
N PRO A 92 15.06 2.46 1.69
CA PRO A 92 15.43 1.41 0.75
C PRO A 92 14.75 0.06 1.00
N PRO A 93 14.80 -0.53 2.22
CA PRO A 93 14.14 -1.82 2.47
C PRO A 93 12.61 -1.71 2.36
N MET A 94 12.00 -0.59 2.75
CA MET A 94 10.55 -0.40 2.61
C MET A 94 10.10 -0.28 1.15
N LEU A 95 10.84 0.46 0.32
CA LEU A 95 10.57 0.55 -1.11
C LEU A 95 10.76 -0.81 -1.79
N LEU A 96 11.81 -1.55 -1.42
CA LEU A 96 12.06 -2.89 -1.93
C LEU A 96 10.93 -3.85 -1.55
N ALA A 97 10.53 -3.88 -0.28
CA ALA A 97 9.41 -4.70 0.19
C ALA A 97 8.12 -4.37 -0.55
N GLY A 98 7.81 -3.08 -0.71
CA GLY A 98 6.63 -2.65 -1.46
C GLY A 98 6.70 -2.99 -2.96
N ALA A 99 7.87 -2.91 -3.59
CA ALA A 99 8.07 -3.28 -4.98
C ALA A 99 7.89 -4.80 -5.20
N VAL A 100 8.42 -5.62 -4.30
CA VAL A 100 8.23 -7.08 -4.31
C VAL A 100 6.74 -7.42 -4.16
N GLU A 101 6.07 -6.83 -3.17
CA GLU A 101 4.63 -7.07 -2.96
C GLU A 101 3.79 -6.65 -4.18
N LEU A 102 4.11 -5.51 -4.79
CA LEU A 102 3.45 -5.05 -6.02
C LEU A 102 3.71 -6.01 -7.20
N GLY A 103 4.93 -6.53 -7.32
CA GLY A 103 5.29 -7.52 -8.33
C GLY A 103 4.52 -8.83 -8.19
N LEU A 104 4.41 -9.36 -6.97
CA LEU A 104 3.63 -10.57 -6.67
C LEU A 104 2.15 -10.37 -7.00
N ARG A 105 1.55 -9.26 -6.54
CA ARG A 105 0.14 -8.91 -6.83
C ARG A 105 -0.13 -8.75 -8.32
N ARG A 106 0.85 -8.32 -9.13
CA ARG A 106 0.73 -8.23 -10.59
C ARG A 106 0.74 -9.61 -11.25
N ARG A 107 1.62 -10.52 -10.80
CA ARG A 107 1.71 -11.89 -11.31
C ARG A 107 0.43 -12.68 -11.05
N GLU A 108 -0.11 -12.60 -9.84
CA GLU A 108 -1.39 -13.25 -9.50
C GLU A 108 -2.53 -12.79 -10.42
N ARG A 109 -2.63 -11.47 -10.67
CA ARG A 109 -3.65 -10.92 -11.58
C ARG A 109 -3.49 -11.42 -13.02
N ALA A 110 -2.26 -11.56 -13.49
CA ALA A 110 -1.97 -12.06 -14.83
C ALA A 110 -2.36 -13.53 -14.97
N ALA A 111 -2.05 -14.36 -13.97
CA ALA A 111 -2.46 -15.77 -13.93
C ALA A 111 -3.99 -15.93 -13.94
N SER A 112 -4.72 -15.21 -13.09
CA SER A 112 -6.19 -15.29 -13.06
C SER A 112 -6.84 -14.83 -14.37
N LYS A 113 -6.22 -13.88 -15.09
CA LYS A 113 -6.74 -13.42 -16.39
C LYS A 113 -6.57 -14.49 -17.47
N GLY A 114 -5.41 -15.16 -17.51
CA GLY A 114 -5.17 -16.24 -18.47
C GLY A 114 -6.13 -17.42 -18.29
N GLU A 115 -6.47 -17.77 -17.06
CA GLU A 115 -7.43 -18.84 -16.77
C GLU A 115 -8.87 -18.47 -17.17
N ALA A 116 -9.27 -17.21 -16.94
CA ALA A 116 -10.56 -16.71 -17.40
C ALA A 116 -10.68 -16.65 -18.93
N ASP A 117 -9.59 -16.29 -19.63
CA ASP A 117 -9.55 -16.26 -21.09
C ASP A 117 -9.58 -17.68 -21.68
N SER A 118 -8.92 -18.67 -21.03
CA SER A 118 -8.97 -20.09 -21.40
C SER A 118 -10.37 -20.69 -21.21
N ALA A 119 -11.03 -20.38 -20.09
CA ALA A 119 -12.40 -20.82 -19.81
C ALA A 119 -13.45 -20.22 -20.75
N ARG A 120 -13.10 -19.15 -21.49
CA ARG A 120 -13.98 -18.47 -22.45
C ARG A 120 -13.73 -18.89 -23.90
N ALA A 121 -12.74 -19.75 -24.15
CA ALA A 121 -12.53 -20.32 -25.46
C ALA A 121 -13.80 -21.10 -25.87
N PRO A 122 -14.39 -20.83 -27.05
CA PRO A 122 -15.55 -21.57 -27.51
C PRO A 122 -15.17 -23.04 -27.62
N GLY A 123 -15.91 -23.91 -26.92
CA GLY A 123 -15.74 -25.35 -26.99
C GLY A 123 -15.75 -25.84 -28.43
N PRO A 124 -15.07 -26.97 -28.73
CA PRO A 124 -15.00 -27.50 -30.08
C PRO A 124 -16.41 -27.57 -30.63
N ARG A 125 -16.67 -26.83 -31.71
CA ARG A 125 -17.93 -26.95 -32.43
C ARG A 125 -17.90 -28.34 -33.00
N ASP A 126 -18.76 -29.20 -32.47
CA ASP A 126 -19.04 -30.49 -33.07
C ASP A 126 -19.53 -30.21 -34.49
N GLU A 127 -18.62 -30.26 -35.45
CA GLU A 127 -18.96 -30.21 -36.86
C GLU A 127 -19.50 -31.60 -37.26
N PRO A 128 -20.64 -31.63 -37.98
CA PRO A 128 -21.38 -32.85 -38.28
C PRO A 128 -20.72 -33.77 -39.31
#